data_AF-A0A953NI11-F1
#
_entry.id   AF-A0A953NI11-F1
#
_cell.length_a   1.000
_cell.length_b   1.000
_cell.length_c   1.000
_cell.angle_alpha   90.00
_cell.angle_beta   90.00
_cell.angle_gamma   90.00
#
_symmetry.space_group_name_H-M   'P 1'
#
loop_
_entity.id
_entity.type
_entity.pdbx_description
1 polymer ?
#
loop_
_entity_poly.entity_id
_entity_poly.type
_entity_poly.pdbx_seq_one_letter_code
_entity_poly.pdbx_strand_id
1 'polypeptide(L)' 'MADKNLVCVDCGKEFIFTEGEQQFYAEKGFENEPKRCPECRKARKQQKRNFNR' A
#
# COMPACT_ATOMS: atom_id res chain seq x y z
N MET A 1 -2.61 -2.09 -17.32
CA MET A 1 -3.25 -2.64 -16.10
C MET A 1 -4.41 -1.73 -15.73
N ALA A 2 -5.62 -2.24 -15.45
CA ALA A 2 -6.72 -1.39 -14.99
C ALA A 2 -6.60 -1.08 -13.49
N ASP A 3 -7.24 0.00 -13.04
CA ASP A 3 -7.36 0.34 -11.63
C ASP A 3 -8.10 -0.77 -10.87
N LYS A 4 -7.58 -1.16 -9.70
CA LYS A 4 -8.20 -2.19 -8.87
C LYS A 4 -8.57 -1.62 -7.51
N ASN A 5 -9.81 -1.84 -7.08
CA ASN A 5 -10.20 -1.51 -5.71
C ASN A 5 -9.83 -2.68 -4.80
N LEU A 6 -9.04 -2.40 -3.76
CA LEU A 6 -8.59 -3.37 -2.77
C LEU A 6 -9.05 -2.96 -1.38
N VAL A 7 -9.23 -3.94 -0.49
CA VAL A 7 -9.62 -3.70 0.89
C VAL A 7 -8.40 -3.75 1.80
N CYS A 8 -8.21 -2.73 2.62
CA CYS A 8 -7.13 -2.70 3.59
C CYS A 8 -7.37 -3.70 4.72
N VAL A 9 -6.43 -4.62 4.95
CA VAL A 9 -6.52 -5.61 6.04
C VAL A 9 -6.41 -5.01 7.45
N ASP A 10 -5.92 -3.78 7.57
CA ASP A 10 -5.63 -3.13 8.85
C ASP A 10 -6.80 -2.24 9.31
N CYS A 11 -7.49 -1.57 8.37
CA CYS A 11 -8.58 -0.64 8.67
C CYS A 11 -9.91 -0.95 7.96
N GLY A 12 -9.96 -1.98 7.11
CA GLY A 12 -11.17 -2.39 6.38
C GLY A 12 -11.62 -1.45 5.26
N LYS A 13 -10.91 -0.32 5.04
CA LYS A 13 -11.29 0.65 4.00
C LYS A 13 -10.87 0.18 2.61
N GLU A 14 -11.73 0.45 1.64
CA GLU A 14 -11.41 0.32 0.22
C GLU A 14 -10.42 1.40 -0.20
N PHE A 15 -9.44 1.02 -1.02
CA PHE A 15 -8.48 1.92 -1.63
C PHE A 15 -8.19 1.49 -3.06
N ILE A 16 -7.85 2.46 -3.90
CA ILE A 16 -7.57 2.23 -5.32
C ILE A 16 -6.10 1.86 -5.46
N PHE A 17 -5.83 0.74 -6.09
CA PHE A 17 -4.53 0.32 -6.59
C PHE A 17 -4.46 0.64 -8.07
N THR A 18 -3.99 1.85 -8.34
CA THR A 18 -3.95 2.43 -9.69
C THR A 18 -2.98 1.68 -10.61
N GLU A 19 -3.13 1.87 -11.93
CA GLU A 19 -2.18 1.33 -12.90
C GLU A 19 -0.72 1.76 -12.61
N GLY A 20 -0.51 3.04 -12.26
CA GLY A 20 0.82 3.55 -11.96
C GLY A 20 1.45 2.90 -10.73
N GLU A 21 0.65 2.59 -9.70
CA GLU A 21 1.13 1.83 -8.55
C GLU A 21 1.44 0.37 -8.92
N GLN A 22 0.63 -0.26 -9.80
CA GLN A 22 0.92 -1.60 -10.29
C GLN A 22 2.25 -1.66 -11.04
N GLN A 23 2.50 -0.69 -11.92
CA GLN A 23 3.76 -0.55 -12.65
C GLN A 23 4.93 -0.33 -11.68
N PHE A 24 4.79 0.57 -10.71
CA PHE A 24 5.82 0.79 -9.69
C PHE A 24 6.15 -0.47 -8.88
N TYR A 25 5.12 -1.26 -8.53
CA TYR A 25 5.33 -2.53 -7.82
C TYR A 25 6.03 -3.56 -8.70
N ALA A 26 5.61 -3.69 -9.96
CA ALA A 26 6.22 -4.58 -10.93
C ALA A 26 7.70 -4.22 -11.20
N GLU A 27 8.01 -2.93 -11.39
CA GLU A 27 9.38 -2.44 -11.59
C GLU A 27 10.28 -2.70 -10.38
N LYS A 28 9.71 -2.69 -9.18
CA LYS A 28 10.42 -3.03 -7.94
C LYS A 28 10.56 -4.54 -7.70
N GLY A 29 9.99 -5.38 -8.56
CA GLY A 29 9.98 -6.84 -8.39
C GLY A 29 8.99 -7.32 -7.32
N PHE A 30 7.97 -6.53 -6.99
CA PHE A 30 6.89 -6.97 -6.11
C PHE A 30 5.82 -7.68 -6.92
N GLU A 31 5.78 -9.01 -6.83
CA GLU A 31 4.73 -9.84 -7.45
C GLU A 31 3.39 -9.75 -6.71
N ASN A 32 3.41 -9.26 -5.46
CA ASN A 32 2.24 -9.25 -4.58
C ASN A 32 1.51 -7.90 -4.55
N GLU A 33 0.19 -7.97 -4.61
CA GLU A 33 -0.69 -6.81 -4.49
C GLU A 33 -0.65 -6.20 -3.07
N PRO A 34 -0.82 -4.88 -2.96
CA PRO A 34 -0.83 -4.21 -1.67
C PRO A 34 -2.01 -4.69 -0.80
N LYS A 35 -1.72 -5.19 0.40
CA LYS A 35 -2.77 -5.57 1.38
C LYS A 35 -3.23 -4.43 2.29
N ARG A 36 -2.48 -3.32 2.30
CA ARG A 36 -2.73 -2.15 3.17
C ARG A 36 -2.81 -0.89 2.32
N CYS A 37 -3.78 -0.04 2.65
CA CYS A 37 -3.95 1.26 2.02
C CYS A 37 -2.74 2.19 2.30
N PRO A 38 -2.55 3.24 1.49
CA PRO A 38 -1.46 4.19 1.63
C PRO A 38 -1.39 4.82 3.03
N GLU A 39 -2.55 5.12 3.62
CA GLU A 39 -2.67 5.71 4.97
C GLU A 39 -2.10 4.77 6.05
N CYS A 40 -2.51 3.50 6.08
CA CYS A 40 -2.01 2.52 7.04
C CYS A 40 -0.50 2.23 6.84
N ARG A 41 -0.01 2.25 5.59
CA ARG A 41 1.43 2.12 5.31
C ARG A 41 2.21 3.32 5.84
N LYS A 42 1.70 4.53 5.61
CA LYS A 42 2.30 5.78 6.09
C LYS A 42 2.31 5.84 7.62
N ALA A 43 1.20 5.48 8.25
CA ALA A 43 1.07 5.40 9.71
C ALA A 43 2.10 4.44 10.32
N ARG A 44 2.25 3.22 9.77
CA ARG A 44 3.28 2.27 10.22
C ARG A 44 4.70 2.79 10.03
N LYS A 45 4.97 3.45 8.89
CA LYS A 45 6.29 4.06 8.62
C LYS A 45 6.59 5.17 9.63
N GLN A 46 5.59 5.99 9.97
CA GLN A 46 5.72 7.07 10.95
C GLN A 46 5.92 6.52 12.38
N GLN A 47 5.17 5.49 12.78
CA GLN A 47 5.35 4.81 14.06
C GLN A 47 6.77 4.24 14.22
N LYS A 48 7.30 3.56 13.19
CA LYS A 48 8.70 3.07 13.22
C LYS A 48 9.72 4.18 13.41
N ARG A 49 9.52 5.34 12.78
CA ARG A 49 10.42 6.49 12.93
C ARG A 49 10.35 7.11 14.33
N ASN A 50 9.21 7.03 15.00
CA ASN A 50 9.03 7.57 16.34
C ASN A 50 9.61 6.67 17.44
N PHE A 51 9.65 5.35 17.22
CA PHE A 51 10.25 4.39 18.16
C PHE A 51 11.78 4.40 18.15
N ASN A 52 12.41 4.89 17.07
CA ASN A 52 13.86 4.94 16.92
C ASN A 52 14.47 6.28 17.38
N ARG A 53 13.76 7.00 18.26
CA ARG A 53 14.15 8.25 18.94
C ARG A 53 14.17 8.00 20.44
#